data_AF-A0A7W1IYV5-F1
#
_entry.id   AF-A0A7W1IYV5-F1
#
_cell.length_a   1.000
_cell.length_b   1.000
_cell.length_c   1.000
_cell.angle_alpha   90.00
_cell.angle_beta   90.00
_cell.angle_gamma   90.00
#
_symmetry.space_group_name_H-M   'P 1'
#
loop_
_entity.id
_entity.type
_entity.pdbx_description
1 polymer ?
#
loop_
_entity_poly.entity_id
_entity_poly.type
_entity_poly.pdbx_seq_one_letter_code
_entity_poly.pdbx_strand_id
1 'polypeptide(L)'
;MKKIILLLTLILSFSAISFAQPRSVEKSTKQTSVAKTTAPTSFTAKYEGGMFGFDDKQQGTLKFDDENERFVFFGKDQKEKFSIPYKAMTLVYVGTKSVRSGAGTAVSVIPLPGAGLAGLIREKRRYLVIHFSDPDVEVRGVANFKLE
;
A
#
# COMPACT_ATOMS: atom_id res chain seq x y z
N MET A 1 58.99 -1.68 -26.02
CA MET A 1 58.28 -2.51 -25.03
C MET A 1 56.99 -1.88 -24.51
N LYS A 2 56.95 -0.59 -24.11
CA LYS A 2 55.72 0.09 -23.64
C LYS A 2 54.53 0.03 -24.60
N LYS A 3 54.76 0.15 -25.92
CA LYS A 3 53.71 0.07 -26.95
C LYS A 3 53.08 -1.32 -27.09
N ILE A 4 53.84 -2.38 -26.80
CA ILE A 4 53.38 -3.77 -26.88
C ILE A 4 52.50 -4.08 -25.65
N ILE A 5 52.87 -3.57 -24.48
CA ILE A 5 52.09 -3.70 -23.25
C ILE A 5 50.74 -2.95 -23.36
N LEU A 6 50.74 -1.77 -24.00
CA LEU A 6 49.52 -1.01 -24.29
C LEU A 6 48.59 -1.76 -25.26
N LEU A 7 49.15 -2.39 -26.29
CA LEU A 7 48.37 -3.17 -27.24
C LEU A 7 47.76 -4.41 -26.58
N LEU A 8 48.52 -5.09 -25.71
CA LEU A 8 48.07 -6.29 -25.00
C LEU A 8 46.95 -5.98 -23.99
N THR A 9 47.03 -4.83 -23.31
CA THR A 9 45.99 -4.39 -22.37
C THR A 9 44.70 -3.97 -23.08
N LEU A 10 44.81 -3.33 -24.26
CA LEU A 10 43.64 -2.94 -25.05
C LEU A 10 42.87 -4.17 -25.59
N ILE A 11 43.58 -5.22 -26.02
CA ILE A 11 42.96 -6.46 -26.49
C ILE A 11 42.27 -7.21 -25.34
N LEU A 12 42.85 -7.18 -24.13
CA LEU A 12 42.25 -7.81 -22.95
C LEU A 12 40.97 -7.09 -22.47
N SER A 13 40.85 -5.78 -22.67
CA SER A 13 39.64 -5.03 -22.30
C SER A 13 38.42 -5.30 -23.21
N PHE A 14 38.64 -5.71 -24.46
CA PHE A 14 37.54 -5.96 -25.41
C PHE A 14 36.90 -7.34 -25.26
N SER A 15 37.58 -8.32 -24.65
CA SER A 15 37.01 -9.66 -24.42
C SER A 15 35.95 -9.71 -23.30
N ALA A 16 35.90 -8.68 -22.44
CA ALA A 16 34.91 -8.57 -21.37
C ALA A 16 33.52 -8.11 -21.86
N ILE A 17 33.41 -7.56 -23.08
CA ILE A 17 32.15 -7.03 -23.63
C ILE A 17 31.27 -8.15 -24.21
N SER A 18 31.86 -9.29 -24.61
CA SER A 18 31.13 -10.42 -25.20
C SER A 18 30.24 -11.21 -24.22
N PHE A 19 30.35 -10.96 -22.91
CA PHE A 19 29.46 -11.57 -21.90
C PHE A 19 28.23 -10.70 -21.56
N ALA A 20 28.12 -9.51 -22.14
CA ALA A 20 26.94 -8.66 -22.03
C ALA A 20 25.99 -8.85 -23.23
N GLN A 21 25.67 -10.10 -23.57
CA GLN A 21 24.55 -10.36 -24.48
C GLN A 21 23.23 -10.08 -23.74
N PRO A 22 22.29 -9.30 -24.30
CA PRO A 22 20.96 -9.19 -23.74
C PRO A 22 20.37 -10.60 -23.71
N ARG A 23 20.11 -11.14 -22.52
CA ARG A 23 19.41 -12.42 -22.40
C ARG A 23 18.05 -12.25 -23.08
N SER A 24 17.78 -13.03 -24.11
CA SER A 24 16.42 -13.23 -24.59
C SER A 24 15.60 -13.65 -23.38
N VAL A 25 14.59 -12.86 -23.03
CA VAL A 25 13.57 -13.30 -22.08
C VAL A 25 12.86 -14.45 -22.78
N GLU A 26 13.31 -15.68 -22.52
CA GLU A 26 12.54 -16.86 -22.88
C GLU A 26 11.16 -16.64 -22.28
N LYS A 27 10.16 -16.46 -23.14
CA LYS A 27 8.76 -16.69 -22.75
C LYS A 27 8.65 -18.19 -22.50
N SER A 28 9.20 -18.64 -21.38
CA SER A 28 8.84 -19.90 -20.78
C SER A 28 7.38 -19.73 -20.35
N THR A 29 6.48 -20.05 -21.26
CA THR A 29 5.10 -20.41 -20.93
C THR A 29 5.14 -21.79 -20.26
N LYS A 30 5.86 -21.90 -19.14
CA LYS A 30 5.42 -22.75 -18.05
C LYS A 30 4.67 -21.83 -17.12
N GLN A 31 3.40 -21.67 -17.45
CA GLN A 31 2.38 -21.23 -16.54
C GLN A 31 2.30 -22.29 -15.43
N THR A 32 3.22 -22.20 -14.48
CA THR A 32 2.99 -22.73 -13.15
C THR A 32 1.74 -21.99 -12.69
N SER A 33 0.61 -22.67 -12.72
CA SER A 33 -0.61 -22.19 -12.09
C SER A 33 -0.32 -22.14 -10.59
N VAL A 34 0.33 -21.06 -10.17
CA VAL A 34 0.20 -20.58 -8.81
C VAL A 34 -1.30 -20.41 -8.65
N ALA A 35 -1.92 -21.30 -7.89
CA ALA A 35 -3.33 -21.17 -7.53
C ALA A 35 -3.48 -19.72 -7.06
N LYS A 36 -4.15 -18.91 -7.89
CA LYS A 36 -4.30 -17.49 -7.67
C LYS A 36 -5.05 -17.43 -6.35
N THR A 37 -4.36 -17.15 -5.26
CA THR A 37 -5.00 -16.99 -3.96
C THR A 37 -5.89 -15.78 -4.18
N THR A 38 -7.19 -16.02 -4.35
CA THR A 38 -8.15 -14.97 -4.66
C THR A 38 -7.98 -13.92 -3.59
N ALA A 39 -7.61 -12.69 -3.99
CA ALA A 39 -7.47 -11.61 -3.04
C ALA A 39 -8.80 -11.48 -2.27
N PRO A 40 -8.76 -11.30 -0.95
CA PRO A 40 -9.98 -11.17 -0.18
C PRO A 40 -10.80 -10.00 -0.73
N THR A 41 -12.03 -10.30 -1.13
CA THR A 41 -12.96 -9.32 -1.73
C THR A 41 -13.45 -8.30 -0.71
N SER A 42 -13.31 -8.60 0.58
CA SER A 42 -13.62 -7.68 1.67
C SER A 42 -12.68 -7.83 2.85
N PHE A 43 -12.49 -6.74 3.59
CA PHE A 43 -11.64 -6.70 4.79
C PHE A 43 -12.14 -5.63 5.76
N THR A 44 -11.89 -5.88 7.05
CA THR A 44 -12.23 -4.93 8.11
C THR A 44 -11.32 -3.72 8.05
N ALA A 45 -11.92 -2.53 8.11
CA ALA A 45 -11.18 -1.29 8.21
C ALA A 45 -11.97 -0.26 9.00
N LYS A 46 -11.27 0.74 9.54
CA LYS A 46 -11.89 1.88 10.19
C LYS A 46 -11.83 3.08 9.27
N TYR A 47 -12.98 3.63 8.94
CA TYR A 47 -13.07 4.89 8.22
C TYR A 47 -12.62 6.05 9.12
N GLU A 48 -11.73 6.88 8.60
CA GLU A 48 -11.09 8.00 9.31
C GLU A 48 -11.47 9.38 8.75
N GLY A 49 -12.25 9.43 7.65
CA GLY A 49 -12.80 10.68 7.10
C GLY A 49 -12.51 10.91 5.61
N GLY A 50 -13.13 11.98 5.07
CA GLY A 50 -12.85 12.56 3.76
C GLY A 50 -13.78 12.15 2.61
N MET A 51 -14.89 11.47 2.92
CA MET A 51 -16.05 11.32 2.06
C MET A 51 -16.98 12.53 2.22
N PHE A 52 -17.47 13.07 1.11
CA PHE A 52 -18.42 14.18 1.13
C PHE A 52 -19.76 13.72 1.72
N GLY A 53 -20.31 14.49 2.68
CA GLY A 53 -21.58 14.16 3.34
C GLY A 53 -21.52 13.00 4.33
N PHE A 54 -20.32 12.50 4.67
CA PHE A 54 -20.15 11.43 5.65
C PHE A 54 -18.92 11.65 6.55
N ASP A 55 -19.16 12.22 7.74
CA ASP A 55 -18.10 12.65 8.67
C ASP A 55 -17.83 11.65 9.81
N ASP A 56 -18.72 10.67 10.00
CA ASP A 56 -18.68 9.76 11.15
C ASP A 56 -17.56 8.73 11.03
N LYS A 57 -16.53 8.86 11.87
CA LYS A 57 -15.45 7.88 11.99
C LYS A 57 -15.96 6.60 12.62
N GLN A 58 -16.09 5.55 11.84
CA GLN A 58 -16.58 4.27 12.32
C GLN A 58 -15.80 3.10 11.74
N GLN A 59 -15.86 1.99 12.46
CA GLN A 59 -15.35 0.72 11.97
C GLN A 59 -16.37 0.09 11.04
N GLY A 60 -15.89 -0.71 10.10
CA GLY A 60 -16.75 -1.34 9.13
C GLY A 60 -15.98 -2.30 8.24
N THR A 61 -16.61 -2.64 7.13
CA THR A 61 -16.05 -3.56 6.15
C THR A 61 -15.92 -2.83 4.83
N LEU A 62 -14.72 -2.91 4.25
CA LEU A 62 -14.46 -2.49 2.90
C LEU A 62 -14.66 -3.66 1.96
N LYS A 63 -15.39 -3.43 0.87
CA LYS A 63 -15.60 -4.43 -0.18
C LYS A 63 -15.21 -3.85 -1.53
N PHE A 64 -14.42 -4.61 -2.27
CA PHE A 64 -14.21 -4.43 -3.69
C PHE A 64 -15.33 -5.18 -4.42
N ASP A 65 -16.28 -4.43 -4.97
CA ASP A 65 -17.43 -4.94 -5.70
C ASP A 65 -17.13 -4.85 -7.19
N ASP A 66 -16.35 -5.83 -7.67
CA ASP A 66 -15.87 -5.88 -9.06
C ASP A 66 -17.00 -6.09 -10.07
N GLU A 67 -18.13 -6.69 -9.66
CA GLU A 67 -19.31 -6.88 -10.51
C GLU A 67 -19.98 -5.55 -10.86
N ASN A 68 -19.95 -4.59 -9.93
CA ASN A 68 -20.54 -3.26 -10.10
C ASN A 68 -19.49 -2.15 -10.27
N GLU A 69 -18.22 -2.53 -10.52
CA GLU A 69 -17.08 -1.62 -10.70
C GLU A 69 -16.97 -0.53 -9.62
N ARG A 70 -17.18 -0.89 -8.35
CA ARG A 70 -17.23 0.08 -7.24
C ARG A 70 -16.60 -0.45 -5.96
N PHE A 71 -16.16 0.48 -5.14
CA PHE A 71 -15.71 0.22 -3.79
C PHE A 71 -16.80 0.63 -2.81
N VAL A 72 -17.10 -0.22 -1.84
CA VAL A 72 -18.21 -0.02 -0.92
C VAL A 72 -17.71 -0.06 0.52
N PHE A 73 -18.14 0.91 1.33
CA PHE A 73 -17.96 0.88 2.77
C PHE A 73 -19.26 0.51 3.48
N PHE A 74 -19.22 -0.59 4.20
CA PHE A 74 -20.29 -1.05 5.08
C PHE A 74 -19.98 -0.65 6.52
N GLY A 75 -20.95 -0.09 7.23
CA GLY A 75 -20.81 0.17 8.66
C GLY A 75 -20.80 -1.10 9.50
N LYS A 76 -20.61 -0.97 10.83
CA LYS A 76 -20.75 -2.10 11.77
C LYS A 76 -22.12 -2.79 11.71
N ASP A 77 -23.14 -2.05 11.28
CA ASP A 77 -24.50 -2.51 11.05
C ASP A 77 -24.66 -3.30 9.74
N GLN A 78 -23.57 -3.55 9.00
CA GLN A 78 -23.55 -4.13 7.66
C GLN A 78 -24.39 -3.38 6.62
N LYS A 79 -24.79 -2.13 6.92
CA LYS A 79 -25.48 -1.27 5.96
C LYS A 79 -24.44 -0.54 5.12
N GLU A 80 -24.69 -0.48 3.82
CA GLU A 80 -23.91 0.37 2.91
C GLU A 80 -24.03 1.82 3.37
N LYS A 81 -22.89 2.47 3.58
CA LYS A 81 -22.83 3.88 3.99
C LYS A 81 -22.57 4.78 2.81
N PHE A 82 -21.63 4.39 1.96
CA PHE A 82 -21.33 5.04 0.70
C PHE A 82 -20.58 4.08 -0.21
N SER A 83 -20.58 4.39 -1.50
CA SER A 83 -19.76 3.71 -2.50
C SER A 83 -19.04 4.72 -3.39
N ILE A 84 -17.87 4.32 -3.88
CA ILE A 84 -17.02 5.10 -4.79
C ILE A 84 -16.85 4.26 -6.05
N PRO A 85 -17.35 4.72 -7.21
CA PRO A 85 -17.10 4.04 -8.48
C PRO A 85 -15.59 4.00 -8.77
N TYR A 86 -15.08 2.90 -9.33
CA TYR A 86 -13.67 2.79 -9.71
C TYR A 86 -13.25 3.88 -10.70
N LYS A 87 -14.16 4.28 -11.59
CA LYS A 87 -13.94 5.37 -12.56
C LYS A 87 -13.74 6.73 -11.91
N ALA A 88 -14.32 6.96 -10.74
CA ALA A 88 -14.12 8.20 -9.98
C ALA A 88 -12.81 8.18 -9.19
N MET A 89 -12.17 7.01 -8.99
CA MET A 89 -10.90 6.93 -8.25
C MET A 89 -9.74 7.39 -9.11
N THR A 90 -9.05 8.42 -8.62
CA THR A 90 -7.89 8.99 -9.31
C THR A 90 -6.58 8.41 -8.81
N LEU A 91 -6.49 8.13 -7.50
CA LEU A 91 -5.28 7.57 -6.89
C LEU A 91 -5.64 6.71 -5.68
N VAL A 92 -5.10 5.50 -5.64
CA VAL A 92 -5.26 4.56 -4.52
C VAL A 92 -3.89 4.13 -4.05
N TYR A 93 -3.59 4.33 -2.78
CA TYR A 93 -2.32 3.89 -2.20
C TYR A 93 -2.45 3.48 -0.74
N VAL A 94 -1.48 2.69 -0.30
CA VAL A 94 -1.36 2.26 1.10
C VAL A 94 -0.22 3.03 1.75
N GLY A 95 -0.52 3.78 2.80
CA GLY A 95 0.45 4.46 3.64
C GLY A 95 0.68 3.71 4.95
N THR A 96 1.92 3.68 5.46
CA THR A 96 2.21 3.20 6.82
C THR A 96 2.72 4.34 7.68
N LYS A 97 2.14 4.54 8.86
CA LYS A 97 2.60 5.53 9.84
C LYS A 97 3.02 4.83 11.12
N SER A 98 4.19 5.19 11.64
CA SER A 98 4.64 4.77 12.97
C SER A 98 4.14 5.77 13.99
N VAL A 99 3.27 5.34 14.90
CA VAL A 99 2.68 6.19 15.95
C VAL A 99 3.05 5.65 17.33
N ARG A 100 3.05 6.50 18.36
CA ARG A 100 3.22 6.01 19.74
C ARG A 100 2.04 5.13 20.13
N SER A 101 2.31 4.02 20.81
CA SER A 101 1.27 3.17 21.38
C SER A 101 0.52 3.93 22.48
N GLY A 102 -0.80 3.82 22.51
CA GLY A 102 -1.62 4.39 23.59
C GLY A 102 -1.28 3.76 24.94
N ALA A 103 -1.10 2.43 24.97
CA ALA A 103 -0.68 1.68 26.16
C ALA A 103 0.75 2.05 26.57
N GLY A 104 1.68 2.14 25.62
CA GLY A 104 3.05 2.59 25.89
C GLY A 104 3.10 4.01 26.47
N THR A 105 2.23 4.90 25.98
CA THR A 105 2.09 6.27 26.52
C THR A 105 1.52 6.25 27.95
N ALA A 106 0.46 5.48 28.20
CA ALA A 106 -0.15 5.38 29.52
C ALA A 106 0.81 4.77 30.57
N VAL A 107 1.60 3.77 30.20
CA VAL A 107 2.61 3.18 31.09
C VAL A 107 3.77 4.16 31.32
N SER A 108 4.13 4.97 30.32
CA SER A 108 5.27 5.90 30.42
C SER A 108 5.13 7.00 31.47
N VAL A 109 3.92 7.29 31.92
CA VAL A 109 3.64 8.28 32.98
C VAL A 109 3.57 7.67 34.38
N ILE A 110 3.68 6.36 34.51
CA ILE A 110 3.70 5.69 35.81
C ILE A 110 5.11 5.79 36.41
N PRO A 111 5.28 6.23 37.68
CA PRO A 111 6.58 6.41 38.31
C PRO A 111 7.18 5.07 38.78
N LEU A 112 7.29 4.11 37.87
CA LEU A 112 7.98 2.82 38.09
C LEU A 112 9.34 2.82 37.36
N PRO A 113 10.39 2.22 37.94
CA PRO A 113 11.66 2.06 37.26
C PRO A 113 11.48 1.37 35.89
N GLY A 114 11.99 2.00 34.82
CA GLY A 114 11.88 1.48 33.45
C GLY A 114 10.57 1.80 32.72
N ALA A 115 9.52 2.29 33.40
CA ALA A 115 8.24 2.61 32.77
C ALA A 115 8.35 3.72 31.70
N GLY A 116 9.26 4.69 31.90
CA GLY A 116 9.54 5.73 30.91
C GLY A 116 9.98 5.20 29.53
N LEU A 117 10.53 3.98 29.47
CA LEU A 117 10.91 3.33 28.20
C LEU A 117 9.70 2.83 27.41
N ALA A 118 8.56 2.58 28.06
CA ALA A 118 7.32 2.20 27.38
C ALA A 118 6.84 3.29 26.40
N GLY A 119 7.22 4.55 26.64
CA GLY A 119 6.93 5.67 25.73
C GLY A 119 7.70 5.62 24.40
N LEU A 120 8.72 4.75 24.29
CA LEU A 120 9.44 4.47 23.06
C LEU A 120 8.76 3.40 22.20
N ILE A 121 7.77 2.69 22.75
CA ILE A 121 7.03 1.65 22.01
C ILE A 121 6.18 2.33 20.93
N ARG A 122 6.50 2.01 19.68
CA ARG A 122 5.78 2.50 18.50
C ARG A 122 4.99 1.37 17.85
N GLU A 123 3.78 1.70 17.44
CA GLU A 123 2.91 0.83 16.64
C GLU A 123 2.95 1.29 15.18
N LYS A 124 3.00 0.33 14.25
CA LYS A 124 2.83 0.61 12.82
C LYS A 124 1.35 0.52 12.47
N ARG A 125 0.76 1.61 12.00
CA ARG A 125 -0.61 1.67 11.50
C ARG A 125 -0.59 1.79 9.99
N ARG A 126 -1.39 0.96 9.32
CA ARG A 126 -1.55 0.97 7.86
C ARG A 126 -2.83 1.74 7.51
N TYR A 127 -2.77 2.49 6.44
CA TYR A 127 -3.87 3.31 5.94
C TYR A 127 -4.05 3.06 4.46
N LEU A 128 -5.28 2.86 4.03
CA LEU A 128 -5.69 2.93 2.64
C LEU A 128 -6.23 4.34 2.39
N VAL A 129 -5.67 5.01 1.39
CA VAL A 129 -6.08 6.36 1.01
C VAL A 129 -6.56 6.33 -0.43
N ILE A 130 -7.77 6.81 -0.66
CA ILE A 130 -8.43 6.82 -1.96
C ILE A 130 -8.76 8.27 -2.31
N HIS A 131 -8.08 8.81 -3.31
CA HIS A 131 -8.45 10.07 -3.93
C HIS A 131 -9.49 9.79 -4.99
N PHE A 132 -10.59 10.52 -4.96
CA PHE A 132 -11.65 10.41 -5.94
C PHE A 132 -12.09 11.79 -6.42
N SER A 133 -12.49 11.84 -7.68
CA SER A 133 -13.04 13.01 -8.36
C SER A 133 -14.12 12.50 -9.30
N ASP A 134 -15.37 12.81 -8.98
CA ASP A 134 -16.51 12.49 -9.82
C ASP A 134 -16.95 13.77 -10.57
N PRO A 135 -16.75 13.84 -11.89
CA PRO A 135 -17.15 15.00 -12.68
C PRO A 135 -18.66 15.13 -12.86
N ASP A 136 -19.43 14.04 -12.71
CA ASP A 136 -20.87 14.04 -12.96
C ASP A 136 -21.63 14.73 -11.82
N VAL A 137 -21.07 14.69 -10.61
CA VAL A 137 -21.63 15.34 -9.41
C VAL A 137 -20.73 16.45 -8.86
N GLU A 138 -19.66 16.81 -9.57
CA GLU A 138 -18.67 17.83 -9.19
C GLU A 138 -18.02 17.63 -7.80
N VAL A 139 -17.96 16.39 -7.31
CA VAL A 139 -17.41 16.07 -5.98
C VAL A 139 -15.96 15.61 -6.10
N ARG A 140 -15.11 16.14 -5.22
CA ARG A 140 -13.72 15.70 -5.03
C ARG A 140 -13.45 15.43 -3.56
N GLY A 141 -12.71 14.36 -3.28
CA GLY A 141 -12.43 13.99 -1.90
C GLY A 141 -11.29 13.00 -1.75
N VAL A 142 -10.93 12.74 -0.50
CA VAL A 142 -9.87 11.82 -0.12
C VAL A 142 -10.37 10.94 1.01
N ALA A 143 -10.89 9.77 0.69
CA ALA A 143 -11.35 8.82 1.69
C ALA A 143 -10.17 8.12 2.34
N ASN A 144 -10.10 8.17 3.67
CA ASN A 144 -9.04 7.57 4.47
C ASN A 144 -9.59 6.41 5.30
N PHE A 145 -8.91 5.26 5.24
CA PHE A 145 -9.26 4.09 6.01
C PHE A 145 -8.03 3.58 6.75
N LYS A 146 -8.14 3.38 8.05
CA LYS A 146 -7.14 2.66 8.84
C LYS A 146 -7.39 1.16 8.68
N LEU A 147 -6.38 0.45 8.21
CA LEU A 147 -6.38 -1.00 8.07
C LEU A 147 -5.93 -1.64 9.40
N GLU A 148 -6.55 -2.76 9.75
CA GLU A 148 -6.13 -3.61 10.87
C GLU A 148 -5.12 -4.68 10.38
#